data_AF-A0A3E0VBS5-F1
#
_entry.id   AF-A0A3E0VBS5-F1
#
_cell.length_a   1.000
_cell.length_b   1.000
_cell.length_c   1.000
_cell.angle_alpha   90.00
_cell.angle_beta   90.00
_cell.angle_gamma   90.00
#
_symmetry.space_group_name_H-M   'P 1'
#
loop_
_entity.id
_entity.type
_entity.pdbx_description
1 polymer ?
#
loop_
_entity_poly.entity_id
_entity_poly.type
_entity_poly.pdbx_seq_one_letter_code
_entity_poly.pdbx_strand_id
1 'polypeptide(L)'
;MPLLRERATEAIDPAAAKRLGAALAGIQTPDGQPASARELSIDGRSVTVPPAVRGAVLDLLQRFADGESVVVGSTDALLTTSQAAALIGISATYLLRLANEGRIPVEYRGTHRRFRLADAMTYLQSSRPPTPAPVTPTPATAR
;
A
#
# COMPACT_ATOMS: atom_id res chain seq x y z
N MET A 1 -16.88 7.98 -17.72
CA MET A 1 -16.90 6.69 -17.02
C MET A 1 -15.59 6.51 -16.26
N PRO A 2 -15.51 6.85 -14.96
CA PRO A 2 -14.28 6.63 -14.21
C PRO A 2 -14.16 5.13 -13.92
N LEU A 3 -13.14 4.48 -14.48
CA LEU A 3 -12.83 3.05 -14.29
C LEU A 3 -11.95 2.80 -13.07
N LEU A 4 -11.91 3.75 -12.14
CA LEU A 4 -11.17 3.67 -10.90
C LEU A 4 -12.17 3.87 -9.77
N ARG A 5 -12.57 2.79 -9.10
CA ARG A 5 -13.17 2.87 -7.76
C ARG A 5 -12.07 3.12 -6.73
N GLU A 6 -11.18 4.07 -7.03
CA GLU A 6 -10.17 4.51 -6.08
C GLU A 6 -10.90 5.28 -4.99
N ARG A 7 -10.73 4.85 -3.74
CA ARG A 7 -11.23 5.58 -2.59
C ARG A 7 -10.04 6.20 -1.89
N ALA A 8 -9.89 7.51 -2.08
CA ALA A 8 -9.00 8.32 -1.29
C ALA A 8 -9.70 8.68 0.03
N THR A 9 -9.00 8.56 1.14
CA THR A 9 -9.48 8.99 2.44
C THR A 9 -8.36 9.74 3.12
N GLU A 10 -8.64 10.99 3.47
CA GLU A 10 -7.71 11.84 4.20
C GLU A 10 -7.40 11.25 5.59
N ALA A 11 -6.30 11.71 6.17
CA ALA A 11 -5.95 11.41 7.55
C ALA A 11 -7.15 11.67 8.49
N ILE A 12 -7.39 10.71 9.38
CA ILE A 12 -8.43 10.83 10.40
C ILE A 12 -7.98 11.78 11.52
N ASP A 13 -8.94 12.26 12.31
CA ASP A 13 -8.66 13.11 13.47
C ASP A 13 -7.60 12.46 14.40
N PRO A 14 -6.63 13.22 14.92
CA PRO A 14 -5.51 12.66 15.71
C PRO A 14 -5.96 11.91 16.98
N ALA A 15 -7.09 12.29 17.59
CA ALA A 15 -7.63 11.54 18.73
C ALA A 15 -8.25 10.22 18.26
N ALA A 16 -8.86 10.18 17.07
CA ALA A 16 -9.32 8.94 16.46
C ALA A 16 -8.15 8.03 16.04
N ALA A 17 -7.09 8.59 15.44
CA ALA A 17 -5.87 7.88 15.07
C ALA A 17 -5.22 7.20 16.29
N LYS A 18 -5.07 7.94 17.40
CA LYS A 18 -4.52 7.39 18.66
C LYS A 18 -5.37 6.26 19.24
N ARG A 19 -6.70 6.38 19.21
CA ARG A 19 -7.61 5.30 19.66
C ARG A 19 -7.48 4.06 18.76
N LEU A 20 -7.38 4.26 17.45
CA LEU A 20 -7.19 3.19 16.48
C LEU A 20 -5.87 2.45 16.72
N GLY A 21 -4.77 3.19 16.89
CA GLY A 21 -3.46 2.60 17.21
C GLY A 21 -3.47 1.79 18.51
N ALA A 22 -4.12 2.30 19.56
CA ALA A 22 -4.26 1.57 20.82
C ALA A 22 -5.08 0.26 20.66
N ALA A 23 -6.14 0.28 19.85
CA ALA A 23 -6.93 -0.92 19.55
C ALA A 23 -6.13 -1.95 18.73
N LEU A 24 -5.32 -1.50 17.77
CA LEU A 24 -4.47 -2.36 16.95
C LEU A 24 -3.32 -3.00 17.74
N ALA A 25 -2.72 -2.27 18.69
CA ALA A 25 -1.68 -2.79 19.56
C ALA A 25 -2.16 -3.98 20.41
N GLY A 26 -3.44 -3.98 20.81
CA GLY A 26 -4.06 -5.10 21.53
C GLY A 26 -4.33 -6.35 20.67
N ILE A 27 -4.28 -6.22 19.34
CA ILE A 27 -4.50 -7.32 18.38
C ILE A 27 -3.17 -8.01 18.02
N GLN A 28 -2.03 -7.35 18.27
CA GLN A 28 -0.70 -7.93 18.05
C GLN A 28 -0.34 -8.84 19.23
N THR A 29 -0.44 -10.16 19.03
CA THR A 29 0.03 -11.14 20.02
C THR A 29 1.58 -11.14 20.04
N PRO A 30 2.23 -11.21 21.22
CA PRO A 30 3.70 -11.21 21.33
C PRO A 30 4.44 -12.38 20.64
N ASP A 31 3.73 -13.43 20.21
CA ASP A 31 4.34 -14.75 19.93
C ASP A 31 4.10 -15.30 18.51
N GLY A 32 3.85 -14.46 17.51
CA GLY A 32 3.79 -14.93 16.10
C GLY A 32 2.63 -15.89 15.76
N GLN A 33 1.73 -16.19 16.71
CA GLN A 33 0.46 -16.85 16.45
C GLN A 33 -0.51 -15.80 15.88
N PRO A 34 -1.14 -16.02 14.71
CA PRO A 34 -2.08 -15.06 14.16
C PRO A 34 -3.29 -14.93 15.09
N ALA A 35 -3.43 -13.77 15.74
CA ALA A 35 -4.60 -13.42 16.53
C ALA A 35 -5.87 -13.74 15.74
N SER A 36 -6.75 -14.50 16.37
CA SER A 36 -7.96 -15.13 15.82
C SER A 36 -9.06 -14.13 15.42
N ALA A 37 -8.73 -12.87 15.16
CA ALA A 37 -9.64 -11.89 14.57
C ALA A 37 -9.93 -12.30 13.12
N ARG A 38 -10.83 -13.28 13.00
CA ARG A 38 -11.41 -13.75 11.75
C ARG A 38 -12.52 -12.84 11.30
N GLU A 39 -13.02 -11.94 12.13
CA GLU A 39 -14.28 -11.25 11.90
C GLU A 39 -14.11 -9.73 11.99
N LEU A 40 -14.52 -9.04 10.93
CA LEU A 40 -14.57 -7.58 10.85
C LEU A 40 -16.03 -7.15 10.92
N SER A 41 -16.40 -6.32 11.90
CA SER A 41 -17.76 -5.77 11.99
C SER A 41 -17.81 -4.39 11.36
N ILE A 42 -18.61 -4.23 10.30
CA ILE A 42 -18.88 -2.96 9.62
C ILE A 42 -20.39 -2.75 9.64
N ASP A 43 -20.86 -1.61 10.16
CA ASP A 43 -22.29 -1.26 10.24
C ASP A 43 -23.16 -2.37 10.86
N GLY A 44 -22.63 -3.04 11.90
CA GLY A 44 -23.31 -4.13 12.60
C GLY A 44 -23.34 -5.45 11.83
N ARG A 45 -22.67 -5.55 10.67
CA ARG A 45 -22.48 -6.79 9.93
C ARG A 45 -21.09 -7.33 10.12
N SER A 46 -21.02 -8.56 10.58
CA SER A 46 -19.78 -9.29 10.73
C SER A 46 -19.37 -10.01 9.44
N VAL A 47 -18.12 -9.82 9.02
CA VAL A 47 -17.54 -10.42 7.81
C VAL A 47 -16.33 -11.26 8.20
N THR A 48 -16.32 -12.54 7.79
CA THR A 48 -15.15 -13.39 7.98
C THR A 48 -14.04 -13.02 6.98
N VAL A 49 -12.86 -12.65 7.48
CA VAL A 49 -11.71 -12.17 6.72
C VAL A 49 -10.65 -13.27 6.58
N PRO A 50 -10.31 -13.70 5.35
CA PRO A 50 -9.23 -14.66 5.13
C PRO A 50 -7.86 -14.12 5.57
N PRO A 51 -6.89 -14.98 5.91
CA PRO A 51 -5.56 -14.55 6.35
C PRO A 51 -4.85 -13.59 5.39
N ALA A 52 -5.01 -13.81 4.07
CA ALA A 52 -4.42 -12.97 3.03
C ALA A 52 -4.98 -11.53 3.04
N VAL A 53 -6.27 -11.36 3.38
CA VAL A 53 -6.92 -10.05 3.45
C VAL A 53 -6.64 -9.38 4.80
N ARG A 54 -6.47 -10.17 5.87
CA ARG A 54 -6.17 -9.66 7.22
C ARG A 54 -4.94 -8.76 7.24
N GLY A 55 -3.85 -9.18 6.59
CA GLY A 55 -2.62 -8.39 6.52
C GLY A 55 -2.85 -7.03 5.85
N ALA A 56 -3.57 -7.00 4.73
CA ALA A 56 -3.88 -5.76 4.01
C ALA A 56 -4.78 -4.81 4.83
N VAL A 57 -5.77 -5.35 5.56
CA VAL A 57 -6.65 -4.54 6.43
C VAL A 57 -5.86 -3.97 7.61
N LEU A 58 -4.99 -4.76 8.25
CA LEU A 58 -4.16 -4.28 9.35
C LEU A 58 -3.19 -3.18 8.90
N ASP A 59 -2.53 -3.35 7.75
CA ASP A 59 -1.67 -2.30 7.17
C ASP A 59 -2.46 -1.02 6.89
N LEU A 60 -3.65 -1.14 6.29
CA LEU A 60 -4.53 0.00 6.04
C LEU A 60 -4.91 0.75 7.32
N LEU A 61 -5.35 0.03 8.36
CA LEU A 61 -5.73 0.63 9.64
C LEU A 61 -4.52 1.24 10.36
N GLN A 62 -3.34 0.62 10.26
CA GLN A 62 -2.12 1.14 10.87
C GLN A 62 -1.73 2.49 10.29
N ARG A 63 -1.77 2.65 8.96
CA ARG A 63 -1.49 3.94 8.31
C ARG A 63 -2.43 5.06 8.77
N PHE A 64 -3.72 4.76 8.95
CA PHE A 64 -4.64 5.73 9.53
C PHE A 64 -4.33 6.03 11.01
N ALA A 65 -3.87 5.04 11.77
CA ALA A 65 -3.42 5.25 13.16
C ALA A 65 -2.16 6.12 13.23
N ASP A 66 -1.30 6.05 12.23
CA ASP A 66 -0.10 6.88 12.08
C ASP A 66 -0.42 8.30 11.53
N GLY A 67 -1.68 8.56 11.19
CA GLY A 67 -2.15 9.86 10.70
C GLY A 67 -1.89 10.10 9.21
N GLU A 68 -1.72 9.03 8.44
CA GLU A 68 -1.49 9.11 7.00
C GLU A 68 -2.81 9.18 6.21
N SER A 69 -2.81 9.92 5.09
CA SER A 69 -3.86 9.83 4.07
C SER A 69 -3.63 8.58 3.23
N VAL A 70 -4.68 7.79 2.97
CA VAL A 70 -4.56 6.51 2.25
C VAL A 70 -5.45 6.48 1.01
N VAL A 71 -4.91 5.91 -0.07
CA VAL A 71 -5.61 5.63 -1.32
C VAL A 71 -5.68 4.12 -1.53
N VAL A 72 -6.90 3.59 -1.69
CA VAL A 72 -7.15 2.16 -1.97
C VAL A 72 -7.72 2.01 -3.38
N GLY A 73 -7.13 1.10 -4.17
CA GLY A 73 -7.54 0.81 -5.55
C GLY A 73 -7.39 -0.67 -5.89
N SER A 74 -8.00 -1.10 -7.01
CA SER A 74 -7.86 -2.46 -7.52
C SER A 74 -6.55 -2.63 -8.29
N THR A 75 -5.93 -3.81 -8.21
CA THR A 75 -4.71 -4.13 -8.96
C THR A 75 -4.93 -4.24 -10.47
N ASP A 76 -6.14 -4.59 -10.91
CA ASP A 76 -6.54 -4.59 -12.33
C ASP A 76 -6.80 -3.19 -12.89
N ALA A 77 -6.59 -2.15 -12.08
CA ALA A 77 -6.96 -0.81 -12.47
C ALA A 77 -5.96 -0.20 -13.45
N LEU A 78 -6.51 0.40 -14.52
CA LEU A 78 -5.76 1.07 -15.57
C LEU A 78 -5.61 2.55 -15.26
N LEU A 79 -4.43 2.91 -14.79
CA LEU A 79 -4.02 4.25 -14.41
C LEU A 79 -3.74 5.11 -15.65
N THR A 80 -4.06 6.40 -15.59
CA THR A 80 -3.49 7.37 -16.53
C THR A 80 -1.99 7.52 -16.30
N THR A 81 -1.27 8.12 -17.26
CA THR A 81 0.15 8.47 -17.08
C THR A 81 0.37 9.30 -15.82
N SER A 82 -0.46 10.30 -15.56
CA SER A 82 -0.32 11.17 -14.38
C SER A 82 -0.52 10.40 -13.08
N GLN A 83 -1.52 9.51 -13.02
CA GLN A 83 -1.78 8.68 -11.84
C GLN A 83 -0.65 7.69 -11.58
N ALA A 84 -0.20 6.97 -12.61
CA ALA A 84 0.90 6.01 -12.46
C ALA A 84 2.21 6.70 -12.05
N ALA A 85 2.49 7.89 -12.60
CA ALA A 85 3.68 8.65 -12.27
C ALA A 85 3.66 9.15 -10.81
N ALA A 86 2.52 9.66 -10.36
CA ALA A 86 2.32 10.04 -8.97
C ALA A 86 2.47 8.83 -8.02
N LEU A 87 1.93 7.68 -8.41
CA LEU A 87 1.98 6.45 -7.60
C LEU A 87 3.40 5.95 -7.36
N ILE A 88 4.28 5.98 -8.37
CA ILE A 88 5.67 5.51 -8.23
C ILE A 88 6.67 6.63 -7.91
N GLY A 89 6.18 7.86 -7.65
CA GLY A 89 7.00 8.98 -7.21
C GLY A 89 7.92 9.57 -8.29
N ILE A 90 7.50 9.57 -9.55
CA ILE A 90 8.29 10.13 -10.67
C ILE A 90 7.50 11.15 -11.49
N SER A 91 8.17 11.88 -12.38
CA SER A 91 7.49 12.77 -13.32
C SER A 91 6.76 11.99 -14.43
N ALA A 92 5.62 12.52 -14.88
CA ALA A 92 4.84 11.91 -15.96
C ALA A 92 5.61 11.82 -17.29
N THR A 93 6.48 12.80 -17.56
CA THR A 93 7.38 12.77 -18.72
C THR A 93 8.42 11.66 -18.62
N TYR A 94 8.97 11.42 -17.42
CA TYR A 94 9.91 10.32 -17.19
C TYR A 94 9.22 8.96 -17.30
N LEU A 95 8.02 8.81 -16.75
CA LEU A 95 7.21 7.59 -16.93
C LEU A 95 6.97 7.29 -18.41
N LEU A 96 6.63 8.30 -19.20
CA LEU A 96 6.42 8.16 -20.65
C LEU A 96 7.70 7.68 -21.36
N ARG A 97 8.86 8.19 -20.94
CA ARG A 97 10.15 7.77 -21.46
C ARG A 97 10.40 6.29 -21.18
N LEU A 98 10.16 5.85 -19.94
CA LEU A 98 10.29 4.45 -19.53
C LEU A 98 9.36 3.52 -20.31
N ALA A 99 8.13 3.97 -20.58
CA ALA A 99 7.17 3.25 -21.40
C ALA A 99 7.65 3.09 -22.86
N ASN A 100 8.16 4.18 -23.46
CA ASN A 100 8.70 4.15 -24.82
C ASN A 100 9.98 3.30 -24.92
N GLU A 101 10.77 3.24 -23.85
CA GLU A 101 11.95 2.36 -23.73
C GLU A 101 11.58 0.89 -23.45
N GLY A 102 10.29 0.56 -23.30
CA GLY A 102 9.81 -0.79 -22.98
C GLY A 102 10.10 -1.26 -21.56
N ARG A 103 10.52 -0.36 -20.67
CA ARG A 103 10.88 -0.67 -19.28
C ARG A 103 9.67 -0.82 -18.36
N ILE A 104 8.55 -0.19 -18.72
CA ILE A 104 7.27 -0.33 -18.04
C ILE A 104 6.21 -0.63 -19.11
N PRO A 105 5.46 -1.75 -19.00
CA PRO A 105 4.36 -2.06 -19.89
C PRO A 105 3.33 -0.92 -19.96
N VAL A 106 2.88 -0.61 -21.18
CA VAL A 106 1.82 0.37 -21.44
C VAL A 106 0.79 -0.24 -22.37
N GLU A 107 -0.48 -0.08 -22.02
CA GLU A 107 -1.61 -0.44 -22.85
C GLU A 107 -2.26 0.80 -23.46
N TYR A 108 -2.94 0.62 -24.59
CA TYR A 108 -3.72 1.69 -25.21
C TYR A 108 -5.21 1.39 -25.11
N ARG A 109 -5.97 2.36 -24.62
CA ARG A 109 -7.44 2.34 -24.64
C ARG A 109 -7.90 3.45 -25.57
N GLY A 110 -8.12 3.09 -26.84
CA GLY A 110 -8.21 4.05 -27.93
C GLY A 110 -6.87 4.77 -28.11
N THR A 111 -6.88 6.09 -28.18
CA THR A 111 -5.67 6.91 -28.35
C THR A 111 -4.90 7.16 -27.05
N HIS A 112 -5.49 6.83 -25.89
CA HIS A 112 -4.90 7.14 -24.59
C HIS A 112 -4.10 5.97 -24.03
N ARG A 113 -2.88 6.29 -23.55
CA ARG A 113 -2.03 5.37 -22.79
C ARG A 113 -2.64 5.07 -21.42
N ARG A 114 -2.47 3.83 -20.98
CA ARG A 114 -2.88 3.29 -19.69
C ARG A 114 -1.81 2.37 -19.13
N PHE A 115 -1.64 2.44 -17.82
CA PHE A 115 -0.66 1.66 -17.07
C PHE A 115 -1.40 0.78 -16.07
N ARG A 116 -1.09 -0.51 -16.00
CA ARG A 116 -1.64 -1.33 -14.92
C ARG A 116 -0.96 -0.94 -13.61
N LEU A 117 -1.73 -0.87 -12.53
CA LEU A 117 -1.18 -0.63 -11.20
C LEU A 117 -0.11 -1.66 -10.84
N ALA A 118 -0.34 -2.93 -11.17
CA ALA A 118 0.61 -4.02 -10.93
C ALA A 118 1.97 -3.74 -11.58
N ASP A 119 1.99 -3.38 -12.86
CA ASP A 119 3.23 -3.13 -13.61
C ASP A 119 4.01 -1.93 -13.05
N ALA A 120 3.29 -0.87 -12.66
CA ALA A 120 3.89 0.30 -12.01
C ALA A 120 4.54 -0.07 -10.67
N MET A 121 3.86 -0.88 -9.86
CA MET A 121 4.38 -1.37 -8.58
C MET A 121 5.59 -2.30 -8.75
N THR A 122 5.57 -3.20 -9.74
CA THR A 122 6.72 -4.06 -10.06
C THR A 122 7.94 -3.25 -10.46
N TYR A 123 7.77 -2.18 -11.25
CA TYR A 123 8.86 -1.28 -11.57
C TYR A 123 9.41 -0.58 -10.33
N LEU A 124 8.54 -0.04 -9.47
CA LEU A 124 8.94 0.63 -8.23
C LEU A 124 9.79 -0.30 -7.35
N GLN A 125 9.33 -1.54 -7.16
CA GLN A 125 10.04 -2.57 -6.38
C GLN A 125 11.40 -2.90 -6.99
N SER A 126 11.48 -3.03 -8.30
CA SER A 126 12.74 -3.33 -9.02
C SER A 126 13.73 -2.15 -9.02
N SER A 127 13.22 -0.92 -8.92
CA SER A 127 14.02 0.31 -8.88
C SER A 127 14.51 0.69 -7.49
N ARG A 128 13.96 0.08 -6.42
CA ARG A 128 14.41 0.31 -5.06
C ARG A 128 15.77 -0.38 -4.86
N PRO A 129 16.82 0.33 -4.42
CA PRO A 129 18.07 -0.31 -4.03
C PRO A 129 17.76 -1.33 -2.90
N PRO A 130 18.40 -2.51 -2.88
CA PRO A 130 18.20 -3.46 -1.81
C PRO A 130 18.50 -2.74 -0.49
N THR A 131 17.52 -2.72 0.42
CA THR A 131 17.70 -2.16 1.76
C THR A 131 18.93 -2.85 2.37
N PRO A 132 19.96 -2.11 2.85
CA PRO A 132 21.06 -2.74 3.54
C PRO A 132 20.47 -3.53 4.71
N ALA A 133 20.76 -4.83 4.74
CA ALA A 133 20.35 -5.74 5.80
C ALA A 133 20.65 -5.11 7.17
N PRO A 134 19.83 -5.34 8.21
CA PRO A 134 20.06 -4.77 9.52
C PRO A 134 21.46 -5.15 9.99
N VAL A 135 22.31 -4.14 10.15
CA VAL A 135 23.61 -4.26 10.81
C VAL A 135 23.30 -4.66 12.25
N THR A 136 23.56 -5.91 12.57
CA THR A 136 23.55 -6.40 13.95
C THR A 136 24.66 -5.65 14.69
N PRO A 137 24.39 -4.92 15.78
CA PRO A 137 25.46 -4.33 16.56
C PRO A 137 26.27 -5.47 17.19
N THR A 138 27.54 -5.55 16.83
CA THR A 138 28.54 -6.40 17.49
C THR A 138 28.55 -6.07 18.98
N PRO A 139 28.41 -7.06 19.89
CA PRO A 139 28.49 -6.77 21.31
C PRO A 139 29.90 -6.28 21.65
N ALA A 140 29.95 -5.09 22.25
CA ALA A 140 31.17 -4.48 22.76
C ALA A 140 31.74 -5.35 23.89
N THR A 141 32.95 -5.87 23.67
CA THR A 141 33.76 -6.51 24.72
C THR A 141 34.12 -5.46 25.77
N ALA A 142 33.53 -5.59 26.95
CA ALA A 142 33.95 -4.87 28.15
C ALA A 142 35.31 -5.39 28.62
N ARG A 143 36.23 -4.47 28.95
CA ARG A 143 37.42 -4.76 29.74
C ARG A 143 37.69 -3.59 30.68
#